data_AF-A0A3N5JLV4-F1
#
_entry.id   AF-A0A3N5JLV4-F1
#
_cell.length_a   1.000
_cell.length_b   1.000
_cell.length_c   1.000
_cell.angle_alpha   90.00
_cell.angle_beta   90.00
_cell.angle_gamma   90.00
#
_symmetry.space_group_name_H-M   'P 1'
#
loop_
_entity.id
_entity.type
_entity.pdbx_description
1 polymer ?
#
loop_
_entity_poly.entity_id
_entity_poly.type
_entity_poly.pdbx_seq_one_letter_code
_entity_poly.pdbx_strand_id
1 'polypeptide(L)'
;MHERPCAPHIFTTCGVPDPATTSSPEPETRHATRRTEVHRPTASSRPALRGETGLDRDASRRRRTGVRMRIWLLLSVLLLPLAGSVDAGDAPPPSADSVLQAAATRVETGDLSAAAEMLQLLDGQSIPEAQRRSADLLLGIVLARQGQSDEAAVRLDSAAGDALLGDYALYHLAQVQRSAGRRDLAADALQRLLAQHPQSVFRDRAGREMPRDLLEAGQLAQAEEAARKYVAAGPSGAGRGEVGLVLGEILLRDGRADQAEEVFRRLWIELPASPESERAKDLLATIPTALPFTADQQFQRAATLYQLGRYGPAIPE
;
A
#
# COMPACT_ATOMS: atom_id res chain seq x y z
N MET A 1 55.37 47.74 25.74
CA MET A 1 56.49 46.90 25.27
C MET A 1 55.84 45.68 24.61
N HIS A 2 55.54 45.84 23.32
CA HIS A 2 56.21 45.20 22.17
C HIS A 2 55.59 43.82 21.89
N GLU A 3 55.06 43.46 20.72
CA GLU A 3 54.90 44.07 19.40
C GLU A 3 53.81 43.26 18.64
N ARG A 4 52.94 43.93 17.88
CA ARG A 4 52.43 43.45 16.57
C ARG A 4 53.36 44.06 15.49
N PRO A 5 53.32 43.79 14.16
CA PRO A 5 52.40 42.98 13.32
C PRO A 5 53.10 42.20 12.16
N CYS A 6 52.36 41.58 11.22
CA CYS A 6 52.49 41.73 9.74
C CYS A 6 51.71 40.66 8.93
N ALA A 7 50.70 41.11 8.17
CA ALA A 7 50.37 40.61 6.81
C ALA A 7 51.18 41.48 5.80
N PRO A 8 51.07 41.44 4.43
CA PRO A 8 50.23 40.65 3.49
C PRO A 8 50.96 40.18 2.18
N HIS A 9 50.28 39.47 1.26
CA HIS A 9 50.51 39.44 -0.21
C HIS A 9 49.25 38.78 -0.83
N ILE A 10 48.31 39.42 -1.55
CA ILE A 10 48.30 40.05 -2.88
C ILE A 10 48.98 39.23 -3.98
N PHE A 11 48.16 38.58 -4.83
CA PHE A 11 48.38 38.55 -6.28
C PHE A 11 47.05 38.60 -7.04
N THR A 12 47.03 39.52 -7.99
CA THR A 12 45.98 39.92 -8.93
C THR A 12 46.22 39.23 -10.27
N THR A 13 45.15 38.90 -11.03
CA THR A 13 44.95 39.06 -12.51
C THR A 13 43.71 38.22 -12.88
N CYS A 14 42.54 38.78 -13.22
CA CYS A 14 42.13 39.40 -14.51
C CYS A 14 42.26 38.50 -15.74
N GLY A 15 41.11 38.18 -16.37
CA GLY A 15 41.06 37.56 -17.70
C GLY A 15 39.67 37.07 -18.13
N VAL A 16 38.78 38.00 -18.49
CA VAL A 16 37.57 37.75 -19.30
C VAL A 16 38.01 37.51 -20.76
N PRO A 17 37.32 36.64 -21.52
CA PRO A 17 36.72 37.15 -22.75
C PRO A 17 35.34 36.54 -23.07
N ASP A 18 34.42 37.41 -23.48
CA ASP A 18 33.26 37.20 -24.35
C ASP A 18 33.39 38.23 -25.50
N PRO A 19 32.63 38.21 -26.61
CA PRO A 19 31.87 37.13 -27.25
C PRO A 19 32.22 37.03 -28.76
N ALA A 20 31.87 35.92 -29.44
CA ALA A 20 31.94 35.85 -30.90
C ALA A 20 30.70 35.19 -31.51
N THR A 21 29.95 36.06 -32.17
CA THR A 21 28.85 35.89 -33.12
C THR A 21 29.24 35.00 -34.30
N THR A 22 28.43 34.01 -34.65
CA THR A 22 28.28 33.57 -36.05
C THR A 22 26.88 33.05 -36.32
N SER A 23 26.34 33.57 -37.41
CA SER A 23 25.05 33.40 -38.06
C SER A 23 24.84 32.04 -38.75
N SER A 24 23.59 31.56 -38.68
CA SER A 24 22.74 30.86 -39.69
C SER A 24 23.32 30.56 -41.09
N PRO A 25 22.87 29.47 -41.77
CA PRO A 25 21.52 29.46 -42.37
C PRO A 25 20.72 28.15 -42.36
N GLU A 26 19.40 28.33 -42.45
CA GLU A 26 18.37 27.37 -42.88
C GLU A 26 18.64 26.80 -44.29
N PRO A 27 17.92 25.72 -44.64
CA PRO A 27 17.25 25.74 -45.94
C PRO A 27 15.76 25.44 -45.84
N GLU A 28 15.00 26.32 -46.50
CA GLU A 28 13.59 26.25 -46.84
C GLU A 28 13.23 25.10 -47.79
N THR A 29 12.03 24.57 -47.56
CA THR A 29 11.03 24.05 -48.52
C THR A 29 11.28 22.73 -49.26
N ARG A 30 10.35 21.79 -49.06
CA ARG A 30 9.58 21.19 -50.17
C ARG A 30 8.24 20.60 -49.69
N HIS A 31 7.22 21.00 -50.43
CA HIS A 31 5.82 20.58 -50.37
C HIS A 31 5.62 19.06 -50.42
N ALA A 32 4.69 18.55 -49.61
CA ALA A 32 3.89 17.38 -49.96
C ALA A 32 2.54 17.44 -49.23
N THR A 33 1.58 18.12 -49.86
CA THR A 33 0.15 17.94 -49.60
C THR A 33 -0.24 16.49 -49.85
N ARG A 34 -0.50 15.70 -48.80
CA ARG A 34 -1.34 14.49 -48.91
C ARG A 34 -2.68 14.75 -48.23
N ARG A 35 -3.60 15.14 -49.09
CA ARG A 35 -5.04 15.13 -48.94
C ARG A 35 -5.47 13.67 -48.77
N THR A 36 -5.64 13.19 -47.54
CA THR A 36 -6.34 11.92 -47.30
C THR A 36 -7.83 12.20 -47.15
N GLU A 37 -8.57 11.47 -47.98
CA GLU A 37 -9.97 11.64 -48.28
C GLU A 37 -10.87 11.46 -47.06
N VAL A 38 -11.85 12.35 -47.00
CA VAL A 38 -13.06 12.23 -46.18
C VAL A 38 -13.84 11.02 -46.69
N HIS A 39 -13.76 9.91 -45.97
CA HIS A 39 -14.69 8.80 -46.16
C HIS A 39 -15.86 8.97 -45.19
N ARG A 40 -16.97 9.52 -45.72
CA ARG A 40 -18.31 9.41 -45.14
C ARG A 40 -18.81 7.98 -45.35
N PRO A 41 -19.21 7.24 -44.30
CA PRO A 41 -20.16 6.17 -44.45
C PRO A 41 -21.58 6.72 -44.28
N THR A 42 -22.39 6.35 -45.24
CA THR A 42 -23.82 6.57 -45.36
C THR A 42 -24.63 5.96 -44.21
N ALA A 43 -25.78 6.57 -43.97
CA ALA A 43 -26.85 6.14 -43.08
C ALA A 43 -27.37 4.71 -43.36
N SER A 44 -28.17 4.23 -42.40
CA SER A 44 -28.95 2.97 -42.33
C SER A 44 -28.27 1.97 -41.39
N SER A 45 -28.79 1.66 -40.21
CA SER A 45 -30.15 1.17 -40.00
C SER A 45 -30.44 1.09 -38.49
N ARG A 46 -31.63 1.54 -38.09
CA ARG A 46 -32.23 1.24 -36.78
C ARG A 46 -32.56 -0.25 -36.71
N PRO A 47 -32.43 -0.88 -35.53
CA PRO A 47 -33.42 -1.84 -35.10
C PRO A 47 -34.09 -1.41 -33.80
N ALA A 48 -35.38 -1.72 -33.74
CA ALA A 48 -36.30 -1.40 -32.68
C ALA A 48 -35.90 -2.04 -31.34
N LEU A 49 -35.99 -1.25 -30.28
CA LEU A 49 -36.04 -1.72 -28.91
C LEU A 49 -37.36 -2.49 -28.71
N ARG A 50 -37.27 -3.81 -28.60
CA ARG A 50 -38.32 -4.66 -28.06
C ARG A 50 -38.01 -4.85 -26.57
N GLY A 51 -38.84 -4.24 -25.72
CA GLY A 51 -38.80 -4.45 -24.29
C GLY A 51 -39.32 -5.84 -23.95
N GLU A 52 -38.51 -6.61 -23.22
CA GLU A 52 -38.99 -7.70 -22.39
C GLU A 52 -38.48 -7.46 -20.97
N THR A 53 -39.44 -7.05 -20.15
CA THR A 53 -39.36 -6.86 -18.71
C THR A 53 -39.56 -8.21 -18.01
N GLY A 54 -38.77 -8.46 -16.98
CA GLY A 54 -39.23 -9.18 -15.79
C GLY A 54 -38.89 -10.67 -15.71
N LEU A 55 -37.66 -10.97 -15.33
CA LEU A 55 -37.29 -12.24 -14.70
C LEU A 55 -37.32 -12.08 -13.17
N ASP A 56 -38.16 -12.91 -12.56
CA ASP A 56 -38.10 -13.55 -11.25
C ASP A 56 -37.63 -12.74 -10.03
N ARG A 57 -38.62 -12.49 -9.16
CA ARG A 57 -38.44 -12.33 -7.72
C ARG A 57 -38.74 -13.65 -7.01
N ASP A 58 -38.03 -13.84 -5.92
CA ASP A 58 -38.32 -14.70 -4.78
C ASP A 58 -38.21 -16.22 -4.97
N ALA A 59 -37.20 -16.81 -4.32
CA ALA A 59 -37.49 -17.52 -3.08
C ALA A 59 -36.22 -17.88 -2.31
N SER A 60 -36.05 -17.17 -1.19
CA SER A 60 -35.31 -17.60 -0.02
C SER A 60 -35.67 -19.03 0.41
N ARG A 61 -34.67 -19.87 0.70
CA ARG A 61 -34.77 -20.88 1.77
C ARG A 61 -33.40 -21.28 2.32
N ARG A 62 -33.08 -20.67 3.46
CA ARG A 62 -32.17 -21.21 4.47
C ARG A 62 -32.79 -22.44 5.13
N ARG A 63 -31.88 -23.23 5.75
CA ARG A 63 -32.05 -24.29 6.77
C ARG A 63 -31.95 -25.70 6.17
N ARG A 64 -31.35 -26.68 6.81
CA ARG A 64 -30.49 -26.85 8.01
C ARG A 64 -30.23 -28.37 8.02
N THR A 65 -29.08 -28.79 8.56
CA THR A 65 -28.87 -30.04 9.32
C THR A 65 -29.25 -31.38 8.70
N GLY A 66 -28.25 -32.26 8.58
CA GLY A 66 -28.48 -33.67 8.30
C GLY A 66 -27.22 -34.54 8.41
N VAL A 67 -26.39 -34.33 9.44
CA VAL A 67 -25.36 -35.32 9.80
C VAL A 67 -26.09 -36.55 10.34
N ARG A 68 -26.20 -37.59 9.53
CA ARG A 68 -26.70 -38.90 9.96
C ARG A 68 -25.54 -39.75 10.46
N MET A 69 -25.40 -39.68 11.77
CA MET A 69 -24.78 -40.67 12.66
C MET A 69 -25.25 -42.08 12.29
N ARG A 70 -24.32 -42.99 11.99
CA ARG A 70 -24.57 -44.44 11.99
C ARG A 70 -23.45 -45.18 12.69
N ILE A 71 -23.78 -45.49 13.94
CA ILE A 71 -23.20 -46.50 14.83
C ILE A 71 -23.13 -47.84 14.11
N TRP A 72 -21.95 -48.47 14.11
CA TRP A 72 -21.79 -49.92 14.06
C TRP A 72 -20.86 -50.33 15.18
N LEU A 73 -21.37 -51.21 16.03
CA LEU A 73 -20.78 -51.71 17.25
C LEU A 73 -20.54 -53.22 17.06
N LEU A 74 -19.48 -53.71 17.69
CA LEU A 74 -19.12 -55.11 17.99
C LEU A 74 -18.27 -55.85 16.93
N LEU A 75 -16.99 -56.07 17.26
CA LEU A 75 -16.60 -57.38 17.79
C LEU A 75 -15.26 -57.31 18.54
N SER A 76 -15.32 -57.71 19.80
CA SER A 76 -14.22 -57.96 20.73
C SER A 76 -13.36 -59.14 20.30
N VAL A 77 -12.04 -58.94 20.18
CA VAL A 77 -11.06 -60.02 20.37
C VAL A 77 -9.99 -59.55 21.35
N LEU A 78 -9.98 -60.32 22.43
CA LEU A 78 -9.04 -60.42 23.53
C LEU A 78 -7.58 -60.48 23.03
N LEU A 79 -6.74 -59.53 23.43
CA LEU A 79 -5.29 -59.68 23.43
C LEU A 79 -4.75 -59.21 24.78
N LEU A 80 -4.10 -60.17 25.45
CA LEU A 80 -3.42 -60.04 26.73
C LEU A 80 -2.58 -58.76 26.84
N PRO A 81 -2.51 -58.13 28.02
CA PRO A 81 -1.54 -57.09 28.27
C PRO A 81 -0.19 -57.78 28.50
N LEU A 82 0.71 -57.76 27.51
CA LEU A 82 2.12 -57.65 27.88
C LEU A 82 2.27 -56.22 28.40
N ALA A 83 2.37 -56.11 29.72
CA ALA A 83 2.94 -54.95 30.39
C ALA A 83 4.42 -54.84 29.98
N GLY A 84 4.65 -54.37 28.75
CA GLY A 84 5.84 -53.62 28.44
C GLY A 84 5.60 -52.23 28.99
N SER A 85 6.19 -51.92 30.13
CA SER A 85 6.51 -50.55 30.48
C SER A 85 7.41 -50.01 29.38
N VAL A 86 6.81 -49.43 28.33
CA VAL A 86 7.53 -48.49 27.48
C VAL A 86 7.85 -47.36 28.43
N ASP A 87 9.13 -47.27 28.83
CA ASP A 87 9.67 -46.08 29.45
C ASP A 87 9.15 -44.89 28.66
N ALA A 88 8.30 -44.08 29.30
CA ALA A 88 7.96 -42.73 28.86
C ALA A 88 9.17 -41.83 29.15
N GLY A 89 10.34 -42.26 28.69
CA GLY A 89 11.64 -41.64 28.86
C GLY A 89 12.19 -41.31 27.48
N ASP A 90 12.26 -40.02 27.20
CA ASP A 90 13.00 -39.39 26.11
C ASP A 90 12.55 -39.72 24.68
N ALA A 91 11.32 -39.34 24.34
CA ALA A 91 11.12 -38.81 22.99
C ALA A 91 12.07 -37.60 22.84
N PRO A 92 12.94 -37.54 21.81
CA PRO A 92 13.79 -36.37 21.60
C PRO A 92 12.90 -35.13 21.55
N PRO A 93 13.35 -34.00 22.13
CA PRO A 93 12.57 -32.78 22.09
C PRO A 93 12.18 -32.50 20.64
N PRO A 94 10.91 -32.10 20.39
CA PRO A 94 10.43 -31.88 19.03
C PRO A 94 11.39 -30.91 18.33
N SER A 95 11.81 -31.25 17.11
CA SER A 95 12.69 -30.38 16.34
C SER A 95 11.99 -29.02 16.11
N ALA A 96 12.77 -27.94 16.02
CA ALA A 96 12.23 -26.60 15.77
C ALA A 96 11.30 -26.58 14.55
N ASP A 97 11.65 -27.30 13.47
CA ASP A 97 10.81 -27.43 12.29
C ASP A 97 9.45 -28.09 12.58
N SER A 98 9.44 -29.16 13.39
CA SER A 98 8.20 -29.82 13.78
C SER A 98 7.30 -28.93 14.64
N VAL A 99 7.91 -28.11 15.51
CA VAL A 99 7.19 -27.11 16.33
C VAL A 99 6.61 -26.01 15.44
N LEU A 100 7.38 -25.48 14.51
CA LEU A 100 6.94 -24.46 13.55
C LEU A 100 5.77 -24.97 12.70
N GLN A 101 5.86 -26.20 12.20
CA GLN A 101 4.78 -26.81 11.41
C GLN A 101 3.51 -27.03 12.24
N ALA A 102 3.64 -27.55 13.46
CA ALA A 102 2.51 -27.74 14.36
C ALA A 102 1.86 -26.40 14.75
N ALA A 103 2.66 -25.37 15.03
CA ALA A 103 2.17 -24.02 15.30
C ALA A 103 1.42 -23.43 14.11
N ALA A 104 1.96 -23.56 12.89
CA ALA A 104 1.27 -23.11 11.68
C ALA A 104 -0.11 -23.77 11.51
N THR A 105 -0.22 -25.09 11.72
CA THR A 105 -1.51 -25.79 11.70
C THR A 105 -2.48 -25.26 12.76
N ARG A 106 -2.00 -24.95 13.98
CA ARG A 106 -2.86 -24.36 15.01
C ARG A 106 -3.37 -22.98 14.62
N VAL A 107 -2.52 -22.14 14.02
CA VAL A 107 -2.90 -20.83 13.48
C VAL A 107 -3.99 -20.96 12.42
N GLU A 108 -3.88 -21.94 11.52
CA GLU A 108 -4.91 -22.24 10.50
C GLU A 108 -6.24 -22.66 11.13
N THR A 109 -6.19 -23.47 12.20
CA THR A 109 -7.40 -23.87 12.95
C THR A 109 -7.96 -22.80 13.89
N GLY A 110 -7.27 -21.64 14.00
CA GLY A 110 -7.67 -20.52 14.86
C GLY A 110 -7.30 -20.68 16.34
N ASP A 111 -6.56 -21.73 16.70
CA ASP A 111 -6.09 -21.96 18.08
C ASP A 111 -4.80 -21.15 18.34
N LEU A 112 -4.98 -19.83 18.45
CA LEU A 112 -3.89 -18.87 18.56
C LEU A 112 -3.11 -19.04 19.88
N SER A 113 -3.79 -19.39 20.98
CA SER A 113 -3.13 -19.56 22.28
C SER A 113 -2.19 -20.76 22.27
N ALA A 114 -2.65 -21.92 21.77
CA ALA A 114 -1.77 -23.09 21.67
C ALA A 114 -0.60 -22.85 20.69
N ALA A 115 -0.83 -22.11 19.60
CA ALA A 115 0.24 -21.73 18.67
C ALA A 115 1.31 -20.85 19.37
N ALA A 116 0.88 -19.85 20.13
CA ALA A 116 1.79 -18.96 20.86
C ALA A 116 2.62 -19.73 21.90
N GLU A 117 1.98 -20.57 22.71
CA GLU A 117 2.66 -21.39 23.72
C GLU A 117 3.73 -22.28 23.08
N MET A 118 3.39 -22.99 21.99
CA MET A 118 4.36 -23.84 21.29
C MET A 118 5.56 -23.05 20.75
N LEU A 119 5.33 -21.87 20.19
CA LEU A 119 6.40 -21.04 19.63
C LEU A 119 7.30 -20.46 20.74
N GLN A 120 6.72 -20.08 21.88
CA GLN A 120 7.46 -19.60 23.04
C GLN A 120 8.35 -20.70 23.66
N LEU A 121 8.01 -21.98 23.51
CA LEU A 121 8.90 -23.07 23.95
C LEU A 121 10.25 -23.07 23.23
N LEU A 122 10.34 -22.48 22.03
CA LEU A 122 11.59 -22.34 21.28
C LEU A 122 12.49 -21.22 21.85
N ASP A 123 11.96 -20.36 22.73
CA ASP A 123 12.75 -19.36 23.44
C ASP A 123 13.74 -20.06 24.38
N GLY A 124 15.00 -19.63 24.35
CA GLY A 124 16.07 -20.24 25.15
C GLY A 124 16.63 -21.57 24.60
N GLN A 125 16.01 -22.17 23.58
CA GLN A 125 16.59 -23.33 22.89
C GLN A 125 17.67 -22.89 21.89
N SER A 126 18.71 -23.71 21.73
CA SER A 126 19.74 -23.48 20.70
C SER A 126 19.24 -23.98 19.34
N ILE A 127 18.54 -23.11 18.60
CA ILE A 127 18.06 -23.39 17.24
C ILE A 127 18.79 -22.52 16.21
N PRO A 128 18.96 -23.00 14.96
CA PRO A 128 19.43 -22.19 13.83
C PRO A 128 18.73 -20.84 13.71
N GLU A 129 19.49 -19.80 13.36
CA GLU A 129 18.96 -18.42 13.31
C GLU A 129 17.78 -18.28 12.33
N ALA A 130 17.84 -18.91 11.16
CA ALA A 130 16.73 -18.89 10.18
C ALA A 130 15.41 -19.45 10.75
N GLN A 131 15.49 -20.53 11.54
CA GLN A 131 14.33 -21.10 12.23
C GLN A 131 13.84 -20.18 13.34
N ARG A 132 14.77 -19.49 14.04
CA ARG A 132 14.40 -18.47 15.04
C ARG A 132 13.66 -17.30 14.41
N ARG A 133 14.15 -16.74 13.30
CA ARG A 133 13.46 -15.64 12.58
C ARG A 133 12.08 -16.07 12.08
N SER A 134 11.95 -17.31 11.62
CA SER A 134 10.66 -17.89 11.22
C SER A 134 9.70 -18.04 12.41
N ALA A 135 10.20 -18.49 13.56
CA ALA A 135 9.43 -18.58 14.80
C ALA A 135 8.96 -17.21 15.29
N ASP A 136 9.86 -16.23 15.28
CA ASP A 136 9.57 -14.85 15.67
C ASP A 136 8.54 -14.21 14.74
N LEU A 137 8.61 -14.44 13.42
CA LEU A 137 7.60 -13.97 12.47
C LEU A 137 6.22 -14.54 12.81
N LEU A 138 6.12 -15.86 12.94
CA LEU A 138 4.84 -16.53 13.19
C LEU A 138 4.28 -16.12 14.56
N LEU A 139 5.12 -16.09 15.59
CA LEU A 139 4.72 -15.69 16.94
C LEU A 139 4.26 -14.23 16.96
N GLY A 140 4.97 -13.34 16.27
CA GLY A 140 4.58 -11.94 16.13
C GLY A 140 3.21 -11.76 15.48
N ILE A 141 2.91 -12.52 14.41
CA ILE A 141 1.58 -12.51 13.76
C ILE A 141 0.49 -13.06 14.69
N VAL A 142 0.78 -14.12 15.45
CA VAL A 142 -0.16 -14.71 16.41
C VAL A 142 -0.49 -13.74 17.54
N LEU A 143 0.53 -13.14 18.16
CA LEU A 143 0.38 -12.14 19.22
C LEU A 143 -0.39 -10.92 18.72
N ALA A 144 -0.14 -10.48 17.49
CA ALA A 144 -0.89 -9.39 16.87
C ALA A 144 -2.39 -9.70 16.77
N ARG A 145 -2.76 -10.93 16.39
CA ARG A 145 -4.16 -11.37 16.32
C ARG A 145 -4.81 -11.51 17.70
N GLN A 146 -4.01 -11.72 18.74
CA GLN A 146 -4.46 -11.73 20.14
C GLN A 146 -4.56 -10.33 20.75
N GLY A 147 -4.14 -9.28 20.02
CA GLY A 147 -4.14 -7.89 20.49
C GLY A 147 -2.93 -7.53 21.36
N GLN A 148 -1.93 -8.40 21.46
CA GLN A 148 -0.68 -8.15 22.19
C GLN A 148 0.31 -7.38 21.32
N SER A 149 -0.02 -6.12 21.00
CA SER A 149 0.71 -5.33 20.00
C SER A 149 2.18 -5.06 20.36
N ASP A 150 2.51 -4.92 21.64
CA ASP A 150 3.89 -4.63 22.07
C ASP A 150 4.81 -5.83 21.89
N GLU A 151 4.39 -7.00 22.38
CA GLU A 151 5.13 -8.25 22.22
C GLU A 151 5.20 -8.64 20.74
N ALA A 152 4.11 -8.46 20.00
CA ALA A 152 4.07 -8.71 18.56
C ALA A 152 5.10 -7.85 17.82
N ALA A 153 5.20 -6.55 18.14
CA ALA A 153 6.15 -5.66 17.50
C ALA A 153 7.60 -6.09 17.74
N VAL A 154 7.96 -6.51 18.96
CA VAL A 154 9.31 -6.99 19.29
C VAL A 154 9.67 -8.23 18.47
N ARG A 155 8.74 -9.18 18.35
CA ARG A 155 8.96 -10.41 17.58
C ARG A 155 9.08 -10.13 16.08
N LEU A 156 8.21 -9.27 15.54
CA LEU A 156 8.25 -8.90 14.12
C LEU A 156 9.50 -8.10 13.76
N ASP A 157 9.95 -7.19 14.62
CA ASP A 157 11.20 -6.46 14.40
C ASP A 157 12.41 -7.39 14.45
N SER A 158 12.39 -8.39 15.34
CA SER A 158 13.39 -9.47 15.34
C SER A 158 13.32 -10.27 14.03
N ALA A 159 12.16 -10.59 13.50
CA ALA A 159 12.06 -11.30 12.22
C ALA A 159 12.51 -10.49 10.99
N ALA A 160 12.55 -9.15 11.06
CA ALA A 160 12.85 -8.26 9.94
C ALA A 160 14.26 -8.42 9.35
N GLY A 161 15.20 -9.02 10.09
CA GLY A 161 16.55 -9.31 9.59
C GLY A 161 16.65 -10.50 8.62
N ASP A 162 15.56 -11.25 8.42
CA ASP A 162 15.55 -12.42 7.54
C ASP A 162 15.59 -12.02 6.05
N ALA A 163 16.45 -12.66 5.27
CA ALA A 163 16.64 -12.32 3.86
C ALA A 163 15.42 -12.68 2.98
N LEU A 164 14.65 -13.71 3.34
CA LEU A 164 13.52 -14.21 2.58
C LEU A 164 12.18 -13.67 3.10
N LEU A 165 12.07 -13.46 4.41
CA LEU A 165 10.81 -13.12 5.08
C LEU A 165 10.82 -11.73 5.75
N GLY A 166 11.93 -10.99 5.67
CA GLY A 166 12.07 -9.68 6.30
C GLY A 166 11.03 -8.65 5.83
N ASP A 167 10.62 -8.68 4.57
CA ASP A 167 9.60 -7.79 4.03
C ASP A 167 8.20 -8.10 4.60
N TYR A 168 7.84 -9.38 4.74
CA TYR A 168 6.63 -9.81 5.44
C TYR A 168 6.65 -9.34 6.90
N ALA A 169 7.77 -9.53 7.60
CA ALA A 169 7.93 -9.09 8.98
C ALA A 169 7.75 -7.57 9.13
N LEU A 170 8.40 -6.78 8.28
CA LEU A 170 8.29 -5.32 8.27
C LEU A 170 6.87 -4.83 7.94
N TYR A 171 6.20 -5.45 6.97
CA TYR A 171 4.82 -5.10 6.63
C TYR A 171 3.84 -5.43 7.77
N HIS A 172 4.02 -6.56 8.45
CA HIS A 172 3.22 -6.89 9.63
C HIS A 172 3.56 -6.01 10.83
N LEU A 173 4.83 -5.67 11.03
CA LEU A 173 5.27 -4.72 12.04
C LEU A 173 4.56 -3.37 11.86
N ALA A 174 4.54 -2.83 10.63
CA ALA A 174 3.85 -1.60 10.32
C ALA A 174 2.36 -1.65 10.70
N GLN A 175 1.67 -2.75 10.37
CA GLN A 175 0.25 -2.94 10.71
C GLN A 175 0.01 -3.00 12.23
N VAL A 176 0.87 -3.70 12.97
CA VAL A 176 0.80 -3.77 14.44
C VAL A 176 1.04 -2.42 15.09
N GLN A 177 2.03 -1.67 14.59
CA GLN A 177 2.30 -0.32 15.09
C GLN A 177 1.14 0.62 14.78
N ARG A 178 0.55 0.50 13.60
CA ARG A 178 -0.62 1.28 13.20
C ARG A 178 -1.83 0.99 14.08
N SER A 179 -2.14 -0.27 14.35
CA SER A 179 -3.27 -0.64 15.22
C SER A 179 -3.06 -0.20 16.68
N ALA A 180 -1.81 -0.08 17.12
CA ALA A 180 -1.43 0.48 18.41
C ALA A 180 -1.40 2.03 18.43
N GLY A 181 -1.71 2.71 17.32
CA GLY A 181 -1.69 4.17 17.21
C GLY A 181 -0.29 4.79 17.07
N ARG A 182 0.76 3.98 16.92
CA ARG A 182 2.17 4.40 16.78
C ARG A 182 2.51 4.62 15.31
N ARG A 183 2.00 5.72 14.77
CA ARG A 183 2.04 6.03 13.32
C ARG A 183 3.46 6.32 12.81
N ASP A 184 4.29 6.93 13.64
CA ASP A 184 5.71 7.15 13.39
C ASP A 184 6.47 5.82 13.22
N LEU A 185 6.28 4.87 14.13
CA LEU A 185 6.91 3.54 14.04
C LEU A 185 6.36 2.71 12.88
N ALA A 186 5.08 2.88 12.53
CA ALA A 186 4.49 2.25 11.36
C ALA A 186 5.16 2.74 10.07
N ALA A 187 5.37 4.06 9.94
CA ALA A 187 6.06 4.65 8.81
C ALA A 187 7.52 4.19 8.72
N ASP A 188 8.25 4.11 9.84
CA ASP A 188 9.63 3.62 9.86
C ASP A 188 9.74 2.18 9.34
N ALA A 189 8.85 1.28 9.76
CA ALA A 189 8.82 -0.09 9.27
C ALA A 189 8.56 -0.17 7.75
N LEU A 190 7.65 0.66 7.21
CA LEU A 190 7.39 0.74 5.78
C LEU A 190 8.59 1.35 5.01
N GLN A 191 9.26 2.34 5.59
CA GLN A 191 10.46 2.93 5.00
C GLN A 191 11.59 1.90 4.90
N ARG A 192 11.82 1.12 5.98
CA ARG A 192 12.76 0.00 5.99
C ARG A 192 12.41 -1.03 4.92
N LEU A 193 11.14 -1.37 4.76
CA LEU A 193 10.67 -2.29 3.71
C LEU A 193 11.04 -1.77 2.31
N LEU A 194 10.73 -0.52 2.02
CA LEU A 194 11.02 0.10 0.72
C LEU A 194 12.52 0.20 0.42
N ALA A 195 13.35 0.39 1.45
CA ALA A 195 14.80 0.50 1.31
C ALA A 195 15.48 -0.87 1.18
N GLN A 196 15.09 -1.84 2.01
CA GLN A 196 15.76 -3.14 2.13
C GLN A 196 15.20 -4.16 1.13
N HIS A 197 13.92 -4.03 0.75
CA HIS A 197 13.22 -4.99 -0.11
C HIS A 197 12.52 -4.31 -1.30
N PRO A 198 13.28 -3.67 -2.22
CA PRO A 198 12.72 -2.91 -3.36
C PRO A 198 11.99 -3.78 -4.41
N GLN A 199 12.10 -5.10 -4.30
CA GLN A 199 11.39 -6.09 -5.14
C GLN A 199 10.21 -6.77 -4.41
N SER A 200 9.94 -6.39 -3.16
CA SER A 200 8.85 -6.97 -2.37
C SER A 200 7.50 -6.79 -3.05
N VAL A 201 6.62 -7.78 -2.90
CA VAL A 201 5.21 -7.69 -3.27
C VAL A 201 4.47 -6.59 -2.50
N PHE A 202 4.98 -6.19 -1.34
CA PHE A 202 4.42 -5.12 -0.52
C PHE A 202 4.93 -3.73 -0.90
N ARG A 203 5.90 -3.61 -1.83
CA ARG A 203 6.52 -2.32 -2.16
C ARG A 203 5.50 -1.24 -2.54
N ASP A 204 4.59 -1.53 -3.46
CA ASP A 204 3.56 -0.55 -3.87
C ASP A 204 2.66 -0.17 -2.69
N ARG A 205 2.22 -1.16 -1.92
CA ARG A 205 1.36 -0.93 -0.76
C ARG A 205 2.06 -0.11 0.33
N ALA A 206 3.32 -0.42 0.64
CA ALA A 206 4.12 0.34 1.58
C ALA A 206 4.31 1.79 1.13
N GLY A 207 4.62 2.01 -0.15
CA GLY A 207 4.72 3.35 -0.72
C GLY A 207 3.41 4.15 -0.68
N ARG A 208 2.27 3.45 -0.80
CA ARG A 208 0.94 4.06 -0.72
C ARG A 208 0.53 4.42 0.71
N GLU A 209 0.81 3.54 1.66
CA GLU A 209 0.35 3.70 3.05
C GLU A 209 1.25 4.61 3.89
N MET A 210 2.57 4.61 3.64
CA MET A 210 3.55 5.35 4.42
C MET A 210 3.27 6.87 4.51
N PRO A 211 2.89 7.60 3.44
CA PRO A 211 2.59 9.02 3.54
C PRO A 211 1.46 9.35 4.52
N ARG A 212 0.44 8.48 4.60
CA ARG A 212 -0.68 8.65 5.54
C ARG A 212 -0.21 8.48 6.99
N ASP A 213 0.59 7.45 7.26
CA ASP A 213 1.15 7.23 8.60
C ASP A 213 2.06 8.41 9.02
N LEU A 214 2.91 8.92 8.11
CA LEU A 214 3.75 10.11 8.36
C LEU A 214 2.91 11.37 8.64
N LEU A 215 1.83 11.60 7.88
CA LEU A 215 0.92 12.72 8.10
C LEU A 215 0.24 12.62 9.49
N GLU A 216 -0.23 11.44 9.86
CA GLU A 216 -0.87 11.22 11.16
C GLU A 216 0.12 11.37 12.33
N ALA A 217 1.39 11.00 12.12
CA ALA A 217 2.49 11.26 13.04
C ALA A 217 2.91 12.75 13.11
N GLY A 218 2.37 13.61 12.25
CA GLY A 218 2.72 15.03 12.17
C GLY A 218 4.07 15.33 11.49
N GLN A 219 4.67 14.34 10.82
CA GLN A 219 5.94 14.46 10.12
C GLN A 219 5.73 15.00 8.69
N LEU A 220 5.22 16.22 8.58
CA LEU A 220 4.70 16.79 7.32
C LEU A 220 5.72 16.78 6.18
N ALA A 221 6.98 17.16 6.45
CA ALA A 221 8.02 17.21 5.41
C ALA A 221 8.32 15.82 4.81
N GLN A 222 8.45 14.80 5.67
CA GLN A 222 8.67 13.42 5.23
C GLN A 222 7.43 12.87 4.51
N ALA A 223 6.24 13.19 5.01
CA ALA A 223 4.98 12.79 4.41
C ALA A 223 4.84 13.34 2.98
N GLU A 224 5.17 14.62 2.79
CA GLU A 224 5.15 15.27 1.48
C GLU A 224 6.15 14.63 0.51
N GLU A 225 7.39 14.43 0.95
CA GLU A 225 8.43 13.79 0.13
C GLU A 225 7.98 12.40 -0.33
N ALA A 226 7.49 11.58 0.61
CA ALA A 226 6.99 10.24 0.33
C ALA A 226 5.81 10.26 -0.66
N ALA A 227 4.83 11.14 -0.44
CA ALA A 227 3.65 11.26 -1.30
C ALA A 227 4.03 11.72 -2.72
N ARG A 228 4.89 12.75 -2.84
CA ARG A 228 5.36 13.25 -4.14
C ARG A 228 6.14 12.19 -4.89
N LYS A 229 7.02 11.45 -4.21
CA LYS A 229 7.79 10.35 -4.81
C LYS A 229 6.87 9.27 -5.36
N TYR A 230 5.83 8.88 -4.62
CA TYR A 230 4.86 7.90 -5.07
C TYR A 230 4.06 8.39 -6.28
N VAL A 231 3.56 9.62 -6.25
CA VAL A 231 2.77 10.22 -7.35
C VAL A 231 3.62 10.47 -8.61
N ALA A 232 4.92 10.76 -8.45
CA ALA A 232 5.85 11.03 -9.55
C ALA A 232 6.34 9.76 -10.27
N ALA A 233 6.25 8.58 -9.64
CA ALA A 233 6.80 7.32 -10.17
C ALA A 233 6.10 6.79 -11.45
N GLY A 234 5.20 7.55 -12.07
CA GLY A 234 4.61 7.27 -13.38
C GLY A 234 3.14 6.81 -13.33
N PRO A 235 2.48 6.68 -14.51
CA PRO A 235 1.06 6.35 -14.57
C PRO A 235 0.81 4.85 -14.34
N SER A 236 -0.29 4.51 -13.66
CA SER A 236 -0.94 3.16 -13.52
C SER A 236 -0.88 2.44 -12.17
N GLY A 237 -0.86 3.15 -11.04
CA GLY A 237 -1.15 2.56 -9.73
C GLY A 237 -2.58 2.88 -9.27
N ALA A 238 -3.33 1.88 -8.80
CA ALA A 238 -4.64 2.10 -8.16
C ALA A 238 -4.57 3.09 -6.98
N GLY A 239 -3.39 3.27 -6.38
CA GLY A 239 -3.15 4.17 -5.25
C GLY A 239 -2.89 5.63 -5.56
N ARG A 240 -2.74 6.04 -6.83
CA ARG A 240 -2.30 7.42 -7.14
C ARG A 240 -3.30 8.47 -6.68
N GLY A 241 -4.60 8.21 -6.83
CA GLY A 241 -5.65 9.09 -6.31
C GLY A 241 -5.61 9.18 -4.78
N GLU A 242 -5.45 8.03 -4.11
CA GLU A 242 -5.40 7.93 -2.66
C GLU A 242 -4.22 8.74 -2.09
N VAL A 243 -3.01 8.54 -2.62
CA VAL A 243 -1.83 9.31 -2.18
C VAL A 243 -1.91 10.77 -2.62
N GLY A 244 -2.55 11.07 -3.75
CA GLY A 244 -2.83 12.44 -4.17
C GLY A 244 -3.69 13.18 -3.15
N LEU A 245 -4.72 12.54 -2.60
CA LEU A 245 -5.51 13.12 -1.50
C LEU A 245 -4.66 13.36 -0.26
N VAL A 246 -3.85 12.37 0.13
CA VAL A 246 -2.93 12.50 1.27
C VAL A 246 -2.02 13.71 1.06
N LEU A 247 -1.48 13.89 -0.15
CA LEU A 247 -0.64 15.04 -0.50
C LEU A 247 -1.39 16.37 -0.31
N GLY A 248 -2.62 16.48 -0.82
CA GLY A 248 -3.43 17.68 -0.61
C GLY A 248 -3.70 17.97 0.87
N GLU A 249 -3.98 16.94 1.67
CA GLU A 249 -4.18 17.08 3.12
C GLU A 249 -2.89 17.49 3.86
N ILE A 250 -1.73 16.97 3.46
CA ILE A 250 -0.42 17.39 3.96
C ILE A 250 -0.23 18.89 3.69
N LEU A 251 -0.49 19.33 2.46
CA LEU A 251 -0.35 20.73 2.06
C LEU A 251 -1.29 21.66 2.84
N LEU A 252 -2.53 21.24 3.10
CA LEU A 252 -3.44 21.99 3.97
C LEU A 252 -2.92 22.11 5.40
N ARG A 253 -2.43 21.00 5.96
CA ARG A 253 -1.91 20.98 7.34
C ARG A 253 -0.63 21.81 7.49
N ASP A 254 0.14 21.94 6.41
CA ASP A 254 1.33 22.81 6.29
C ASP A 254 0.98 24.28 5.97
N GLY A 255 -0.31 24.63 5.85
CA GLY A 255 -0.76 26.01 5.58
C GLY A 255 -0.66 26.45 4.12
N ARG A 256 -0.34 25.54 3.19
CA ARG A 256 -0.19 25.80 1.75
C ARG A 256 -1.50 25.54 0.99
N ALA A 257 -2.53 26.30 1.34
CA ALA A 257 -3.87 26.16 0.79
C ALA A 257 -3.91 26.21 -0.74
N ASP A 258 -3.20 27.15 -1.37
CA ASP A 258 -3.18 27.32 -2.82
C ASP A 258 -2.66 26.06 -3.54
N GLN A 259 -1.62 25.42 -2.99
CA GLN A 259 -1.07 24.20 -3.57
C GLN A 259 -1.97 22.99 -3.31
N ALA A 260 -2.62 22.94 -2.15
CA ALA A 260 -3.60 21.90 -1.86
C ALA A 260 -4.79 21.97 -2.82
N GLU A 261 -5.27 23.19 -3.08
CA GLU A 261 -6.33 23.45 -4.05
C GLU A 261 -5.96 22.91 -5.44
N GLU A 262 -4.77 23.20 -5.94
CA GLU A 262 -4.29 22.68 -7.23
C GLU A 262 -4.33 21.14 -7.28
N VAL A 263 -3.89 20.48 -6.20
CA VAL A 263 -3.90 19.01 -6.11
C VAL A 263 -5.32 18.46 -6.12
N PHE A 264 -6.21 18.99 -5.29
CA PHE A 264 -7.59 18.51 -5.23
C PHE A 264 -8.38 18.80 -6.50
N ARG A 265 -8.18 19.96 -7.14
CA ARG A 265 -8.80 20.28 -8.44
C ARG A 265 -8.38 19.27 -9.49
N ARG A 266 -7.09 18.95 -9.54
CA ARG A 266 -6.58 17.93 -10.48
C ARG A 266 -7.24 16.58 -10.24
N LEU A 267 -7.34 16.12 -8.99
CA LEU A 267 -7.99 14.85 -8.66
C LEU A 267 -9.46 14.82 -9.07
N TRP A 268 -10.18 15.93 -8.85
CA TRP A 268 -11.58 16.06 -9.25
C TRP A 268 -11.75 16.05 -10.78
N ILE A 269 -10.86 16.66 -11.54
CA ILE A 269 -10.95 16.69 -13.02
C ILE A 269 -10.52 15.35 -13.61
N GLU A 270 -9.37 14.81 -13.19
CA GLU A 270 -8.70 13.68 -13.82
C GLU A 270 -9.25 12.32 -13.38
N LEU A 271 -9.82 12.21 -12.17
CA LEU A 271 -10.33 10.95 -11.62
C LEU A 271 -11.83 10.99 -11.30
N PRO A 272 -12.70 11.40 -12.25
CA PRO A 272 -14.04 11.86 -11.89
C PRO A 272 -15.03 10.77 -11.48
N ALA A 273 -14.69 9.50 -11.70
CA ALA A 273 -15.49 8.35 -11.26
C ALA A 273 -14.94 7.67 -9.98
N SER A 274 -13.96 8.30 -9.32
CA SER A 274 -13.28 7.74 -8.15
C SER A 274 -13.86 8.30 -6.83
N PRO A 275 -13.89 7.52 -5.75
CA PRO A 275 -14.18 8.03 -4.41
C PRO A 275 -13.27 9.21 -4.03
N GLU A 276 -12.02 9.18 -4.52
CA GLU A 276 -11.03 10.20 -4.24
C GLU A 276 -11.40 11.56 -4.84
N SER A 277 -12.05 11.56 -6.00
CA SER A 277 -12.56 12.78 -6.62
C SER A 277 -13.64 13.47 -5.77
N GLU A 278 -14.59 12.71 -5.24
CA GLU A 278 -15.64 13.29 -4.39
C GLU A 278 -15.04 13.81 -3.08
N ARG A 279 -14.10 13.05 -2.50
CA ARG A 279 -13.38 13.51 -1.30
C ARG A 279 -12.54 14.77 -1.57
N ALA A 280 -11.93 14.89 -2.74
CA ALA A 280 -11.20 16.08 -3.15
C ALA A 280 -12.13 17.30 -3.28
N LYS A 281 -13.34 17.12 -3.81
CA LYS A 281 -14.38 18.16 -3.87
C LYS A 281 -14.78 18.64 -2.47
N ASP A 282 -15.01 17.71 -1.54
CA ASP A 282 -15.35 18.05 -0.15
C ASP A 282 -14.22 18.85 0.52
N LEU A 283 -12.97 18.42 0.32
CA LEU A 283 -11.80 19.11 0.88
C LEU A 283 -11.61 20.50 0.26
N LEU A 284 -11.84 20.67 -1.05
CA LEU A 284 -11.82 21.97 -1.70
C LEU A 284 -12.82 22.95 -1.08
N ALA A 285 -14.02 22.49 -0.74
CA ALA A 285 -15.04 23.32 -0.11
C ALA A 285 -14.62 23.83 1.29
N THR A 286 -13.63 23.20 1.93
CA THR A 286 -13.07 23.67 3.21
C THR A 286 -12.02 24.77 3.05
N ILE A 287 -11.53 25.02 1.84
CA ILE A 287 -10.52 26.04 1.55
C ILE A 287 -11.24 27.38 1.27
N PRO A 288 -11.16 28.40 2.15
CA PRO A 288 -11.94 29.64 1.98
C PRO A 288 -11.56 30.44 0.74
N THR A 289 -10.32 30.31 0.28
CA THR A 289 -9.78 31.00 -0.89
C THR A 289 -10.06 30.26 -2.20
N ALA A 290 -10.64 29.05 -2.14
CA ALA A 290 -10.85 28.25 -3.33
C ALA A 290 -11.89 28.87 -4.26
N LEU A 291 -11.47 29.07 -5.51
CA LEU A 291 -12.34 29.62 -6.54
C LEU A 291 -13.43 28.62 -6.98
N PRO A 292 -14.58 29.07 -7.47
CA PRO A 292 -15.50 28.18 -8.16
C PRO A 292 -14.84 27.50 -9.37
N PHE A 293 -15.25 26.27 -9.70
CA PHE A 293 -14.75 25.59 -10.90
C PHE A 293 -15.18 26.35 -12.15
N THR A 294 -14.24 26.55 -13.09
CA THR A 294 -14.53 27.23 -14.36
C THR A 294 -15.37 26.33 -15.28
N ALA A 295 -16.05 26.93 -16.26
CA ALA A 295 -16.81 26.19 -17.27
C ALA A 295 -15.92 25.15 -18.01
N ASP A 296 -14.67 25.52 -18.30
CA ASP A 296 -13.71 24.63 -18.95
C ASP A 296 -13.36 23.41 -18.07
N GLN A 297 -13.17 23.61 -16.76
CA GLN A 297 -12.88 22.52 -15.82
C GLN A 297 -14.07 21.56 -15.67
N GLN A 298 -15.28 22.12 -15.58
CA GLN A 298 -16.51 21.33 -15.52
C GLN A 298 -16.73 20.55 -16.83
N PHE A 299 -16.47 21.18 -17.97
CA PHE A 299 -16.53 20.54 -19.28
C PHE A 299 -15.51 19.41 -19.42
N GLN A 300 -14.25 19.61 -19.00
CA GLN A 300 -13.22 18.57 -19.00
C GLN A 300 -13.64 17.35 -18.20
N ARG A 301 -14.13 17.55 -16.97
CA ARG A 301 -14.66 16.47 -16.14
C ARG A 301 -15.83 15.74 -16.82
N ALA A 302 -16.81 16.50 -17.33
CA ALA A 302 -17.99 15.95 -17.99
C ALA A 302 -17.60 15.10 -19.22
N ALA A 303 -16.62 15.55 -20.00
CA ALA A 303 -16.09 14.80 -21.14
C ALA A 303 -15.47 13.47 -20.70
N THR A 304 -14.67 13.46 -19.63
CA THR A 304 -14.10 12.22 -19.08
C THR A 304 -15.18 11.28 -18.55
N LEU A 305 -16.18 11.78 -17.84
CA LEU A 305 -17.32 10.96 -17.37
C LEU A 305 -18.14 10.38 -18.53
N TYR A 306 -18.36 11.17 -19.57
CA TYR A 306 -19.03 10.71 -20.78
C TYR A 306 -18.26 9.56 -21.45
N GLN A 307 -16.93 9.70 -21.60
CA GLN A 307 -16.07 8.65 -22.14
C GLN A 307 -16.09 7.36 -21.29
N LEU A 308 -16.26 7.50 -19.97
CA LEU A 308 -16.42 6.37 -19.05
C LEU A 308 -17.85 5.77 -19.04
N GLY A 309 -18.77 6.27 -19.88
CA GLY A 309 -20.16 5.83 -19.93
C GLY A 309 -20.98 6.22 -18.68
N ARG A 310 -20.52 7.20 -17.90
CA ARG A 310 -21.14 7.69 -16.67
C ARG A 310 -21.95 8.96 -16.96
N TYR A 311 -23.08 8.81 -17.65
CA TYR A 311 -23.86 9.95 -18.15
C TYR A 311 -24.58 10.76 -17.07
N GLY A 312 -25.06 10.14 -16.00
CA GLY A 312 -25.77 10.85 -14.93
C GLY A 312 -24.91 11.95 -14.29
N PRO A 313 -23.70 11.62 -13.78
CA PRO A 313 -22.78 12.62 -13.23
C PRO A 313 -22.15 13.58 -14.25
N ALA A 314 -22.30 13.32 -15.56
CA ALA A 314 -21.69 14.14 -16.62
C ALA A 314 -22.51 15.40 -16.95
N ILE A 315 -23.75 15.50 -16.48
CA ILE A 315 -24.58 16.68 -16.63
C ILE A 315 -24.30 17.56 -15.41
N PRO A 316 -23.68 18.75 -15.58
CA PRO A 316 -23.50 19.68 -14.47
C PRO A 316 -24.88 20.12 -13.93
N GLU A 317 -25.03 20.13 -12.60
CA GLU A 317 -26.20 20.70 -11.91
C GLU A 317 -26.24 22.23 -12.00
#